data_AF-A0A497JMK4-F1
#
_entry.id   AF-A0A497JMK4-F1
#
_cell.length_a   1.000
_cell.length_b   1.000
_cell.length_c   1.000
_cell.angle_alpha   90.00
_cell.angle_beta   90.00
_cell.angle_gamma   90.00
#
_symmetry.space_group_name_H-M   'P 1'
#
loop_
_entity.id
_entity.type
_entity.pdbx_description
1 polymer ?
#
loop_
_entity_poly.entity_id
_entity_poly.type
_entity_poly.pdbx_seq_one_letter_code
_entity_poly.pdbx_strand_id
1 'polypeptide(L)'
;MEEGSDHKQLALKFVGILQTLKPTSEGGIDGSNLPGRLVALPIKNLKPLLENLKTILSRRLGVNLTFMVVDSDRVYILKNKSFNLAISTRKTCFREIVYMGFLAYILGRVFRRFFKPNATPLMVVGEKISVKEALTIAEKADRVRGYGAGRTVFEMAERFKATIDGVTWDMLEKIRHYPVVIIRRLNH
;
A
#
# COMPACT_ATOMS: atom_id res chain seq x y z
N MET A 1 -5.68 -26.90 6.30
CA MET A 1 -6.92 -26.57 5.56
C MET A 1 -7.92 -25.76 6.40
N GLU A 2 -7.80 -25.72 7.74
CA GLU A 2 -8.63 -24.86 8.61
C GLU A 2 -8.19 -23.38 8.61
N GLU A 3 -6.90 -23.08 8.48
CA GLU A 3 -6.34 -21.74 8.67
C GLU A 3 -6.77 -20.69 7.63
N GLY A 4 -7.02 -21.11 6.38
CA GLY A 4 -7.55 -20.22 5.34
C GLY A 4 -9.04 -19.92 5.50
N SER A 5 -9.77 -20.69 6.33
CA SER A 5 -11.20 -20.52 6.57
C SER A 5 -11.47 -19.49 7.65
N ASP A 6 -10.66 -19.49 8.73
CA ASP A 6 -10.80 -18.52 9.84
C ASP A 6 -10.36 -17.11 9.43
N HIS A 7 -9.31 -17.00 8.59
CA HIS A 7 -8.90 -15.73 7.97
C HIS A 7 -10.02 -15.16 7.09
N LYS A 8 -10.64 -16.00 6.25
CA LYS A 8 -11.79 -15.62 5.42
C LYS A 8 -12.98 -15.18 6.27
N GLN A 9 -13.25 -15.84 7.40
CA GLN A 9 -14.33 -15.45 8.31
C GLN A 9 -14.09 -14.08 8.95
N LEU A 10 -12.85 -13.77 9.36
CA LEU A 10 -12.49 -12.47 9.93
C LEU A 10 -12.62 -11.34 8.90
N ALA A 11 -12.15 -11.57 7.67
CA ALA A 11 -12.26 -10.59 6.59
C ALA A 11 -13.69 -10.44 6.04
N LEU A 12 -14.50 -11.50 6.06
CA LEU A 12 -15.95 -11.40 5.82
C LEU A 12 -16.63 -10.47 6.84
N LYS A 13 -16.22 -10.55 8.11
CA LYS A 13 -16.80 -9.78 9.22
C LYS A 13 -16.39 -8.29 9.19
N PHE A 14 -15.25 -7.94 8.62
CA PHE A 14 -14.72 -6.56 8.60
C PHE A 14 -14.79 -5.86 7.24
N VAL A 15 -14.80 -6.59 6.12
CA VAL A 15 -14.47 -6.01 4.81
C VAL A 15 -15.48 -6.37 3.69
N GLY A 16 -16.38 -7.31 3.96
CA GLY A 16 -17.44 -7.74 3.04
C GLY A 16 -16.96 -8.73 1.96
N ILE A 17 -17.89 -9.56 1.48
CA ILE A 17 -17.71 -10.72 0.58
C ILE A 17 -16.88 -10.42 -0.69
N LEU A 18 -16.90 -9.17 -1.17
CA LEU A 18 -16.21 -8.78 -2.41
C LEU A 18 -14.71 -8.52 -2.23
N GLN A 19 -14.20 -8.33 -0.99
CA GLN A 19 -12.79 -8.07 -0.73
C GLN A 19 -11.99 -9.32 -0.33
N THR A 20 -12.66 -10.41 0.08
CA THR A 20 -12.06 -11.72 0.42
C THR A 20 -11.69 -12.58 -0.79
N LEU A 21 -12.07 -12.18 -2.00
CA LEU A 21 -11.73 -12.90 -3.25
C LEU A 21 -10.36 -12.54 -3.83
N LYS A 22 -9.64 -11.58 -3.23
CA LYS A 22 -8.29 -11.21 -3.67
C LYS A 22 -7.27 -12.19 -3.06
N PRO A 23 -6.46 -12.91 -3.86
CA PRO A 23 -5.60 -13.99 -3.34
C PRO A 23 -4.49 -13.59 -2.35
N THR A 24 -4.29 -12.29 -2.11
CA THR A 24 -3.09 -11.76 -1.42
C THR A 24 -3.34 -10.53 -0.54
N SER A 25 -4.56 -10.00 -0.45
CA SER A 25 -4.84 -8.83 0.40
C SER A 25 -6.34 -8.61 0.55
N GLU A 26 -6.88 -8.85 1.73
CA GLU A 26 -8.30 -8.71 2.04
C GLU A 26 -8.58 -7.28 2.53
N GLY A 27 -8.38 -6.30 1.63
CA GLY A 27 -8.67 -4.89 1.94
C GLY A 27 -7.64 -4.20 2.84
N GLY A 28 -6.39 -4.64 2.79
CA GLY A 28 -5.29 -4.11 3.61
C GLY A 28 -5.08 -4.86 4.93
N ILE A 29 -5.88 -5.91 5.19
CA ILE A 29 -5.55 -6.95 6.16
C ILE A 29 -4.78 -8.00 5.38
N ASP A 30 -3.50 -8.14 5.72
CA ASP A 30 -2.61 -9.11 5.11
C ASP A 30 -2.03 -9.97 6.24
N GLY A 31 -2.37 -11.26 6.21
CA GLY A 31 -1.84 -12.30 7.09
C GLY A 31 -0.34 -12.50 6.96
N SER A 32 0.31 -11.81 6.03
CA SER A 32 1.76 -11.80 5.83
C SER A 32 2.53 -10.73 6.61
N ASN A 33 1.83 -9.79 7.24
CA ASN A 33 2.45 -8.58 7.78
C ASN A 33 3.20 -8.80 9.10
N LEU A 34 2.80 -9.80 9.88
CA LEU A 34 3.32 -10.07 11.23
C LEU A 34 3.52 -11.58 11.42
N PRO A 35 4.48 -12.01 12.26
CA PRO A 35 4.66 -13.41 12.62
C PRO A 35 3.42 -14.03 13.29
N GLY A 36 3.23 -15.34 13.07
CA GLY A 36 2.16 -16.11 13.69
C GLY A 36 0.77 -15.80 13.12
N ARG A 37 -0.20 -15.54 14.00
CA ARG A 37 -1.63 -15.32 13.64
C ARG A 37 -2.05 -13.84 13.73
N LEU A 38 -1.09 -12.93 13.69
CA LEU A 38 -1.33 -11.51 13.87
C LEU A 38 -1.52 -10.80 12.52
N VAL A 39 -2.40 -9.80 12.49
CA VAL A 39 -2.61 -8.95 11.31
C VAL A 39 -2.60 -7.49 11.70
N ALA A 40 -1.91 -6.68 10.90
CA ALA A 40 -1.99 -5.22 11.01
C ALA A 40 -3.31 -4.73 10.40
N LEU A 41 -4.08 -3.96 11.16
CA LEU A 41 -5.29 -3.34 10.65
C LEU A 41 -4.97 -2.05 9.91
N PRO A 42 -5.70 -1.73 8.81
CA PRO A 42 -5.58 -0.45 8.15
C PRO A 42 -5.86 0.72 9.11
N ILE A 43 -5.00 1.73 9.08
CA ILE A 43 -5.18 2.94 9.88
C ILE A 43 -6.46 3.66 9.43
N LYS A 44 -7.41 3.82 10.36
CA LYS A 44 -8.63 4.61 10.14
C LYS A 44 -8.31 6.10 10.30
N ASN A 45 -9.08 6.96 9.63
CA ASN A 45 -8.99 8.42 9.76
C ASN A 45 -7.58 8.99 9.50
N LEU A 46 -6.95 8.55 8.40
CA LEU A 46 -5.61 9.01 7.99
C LEU A 46 -5.48 10.53 7.93
N LYS A 47 -6.50 11.25 7.43
CA LYS A 47 -6.41 12.70 7.22
C LYS A 47 -6.19 13.49 8.53
N PRO A 48 -7.06 13.40 9.55
CA PRO A 48 -6.83 14.08 10.83
C PRO A 48 -5.50 13.70 11.50
N LEU A 49 -5.11 12.42 11.42
CA LEU A 49 -3.85 11.94 11.97
C LEU A 49 -2.64 12.64 11.33
N LEU A 50 -2.63 12.70 10.00
CA LEU A 50 -1.55 13.35 9.24
C LEU A 50 -1.55 14.87 9.40
N GLU A 51 -2.72 15.51 9.52
CA GLU A 51 -2.83 16.94 9.82
C GLU A 51 -2.22 17.30 11.18
N ASN A 52 -2.50 16.48 12.20
CA ASN A 52 -1.90 16.64 13.53
C ASN A 52 -0.39 16.42 13.48
N LEU A 53 0.08 15.35 12.83
CA LEU A 53 1.49 15.04 12.67
C LEU A 53 2.25 16.16 11.96
N LYS A 54 1.69 16.68 10.86
CA LYS A 54 2.24 17.82 10.13
C LYS A 54 2.38 19.04 11.03
N THR A 55 1.33 19.36 11.79
CA THR A 55 1.34 20.51 12.70
C THR A 55 2.45 20.42 13.73
N ILE A 56 2.61 19.26 14.36
CA ILE A 56 3.65 19.03 15.38
C ILE A 56 5.05 19.09 14.76
N LEU A 57 5.28 18.39 13.65
CA LEU A 57 6.61 18.30 13.05
C LEU A 57 7.05 19.58 12.34
N SER A 58 6.15 20.27 11.65
CA SER A 58 6.47 21.56 11.03
C SER A 58 6.84 22.61 12.07
N ARG A 59 6.19 22.63 13.24
CA ARG A 59 6.55 23.53 14.35
C ARG A 59 7.91 23.19 14.95
N ARG A 60 8.20 21.91 15.17
CA ARG A 60 9.47 21.46 15.77
C ARG A 60 10.67 21.64 14.85
N LEU A 61 10.48 21.40 13.55
CA LEU A 61 11.56 21.41 12.56
C LEU A 61 11.72 22.76 11.85
N GLY A 62 10.75 23.67 11.99
CA GLY A 62 10.78 24.99 11.33
C GLY A 62 10.66 24.91 9.80
N VAL A 63 10.14 23.80 9.26
CA VAL A 63 10.00 23.57 7.81
C VAL A 63 8.56 23.21 7.44
N ASN A 64 8.14 23.63 6.25
CA ASN A 64 6.85 23.22 5.69
C ASN A 64 6.97 21.79 5.15
N LEU A 65 6.15 20.88 5.66
CA LEU A 65 6.19 19.46 5.31
C LEU A 65 4.92 19.05 4.58
N THR A 66 5.08 18.17 3.59
CA THR A 66 3.97 17.45 2.96
C THR A 66 4.11 15.97 3.26
N PHE A 67 3.05 15.39 3.82
CA PHE A 67 2.97 13.97 4.14
C PHE A 67 2.14 13.25 3.09
N MET A 68 2.61 12.07 2.69
CA MET A 68 1.87 11.16 1.84
C MET A 68 1.93 9.76 2.43
N VAL A 69 0.77 9.12 2.56
CA VAL A 69 0.69 7.70 2.90
C VAL A 69 0.54 6.91 1.62
N VAL A 70 1.44 5.96 1.43
CA VAL A 70 1.55 5.13 0.22
C VAL A 70 1.27 3.68 0.57
N ASP A 71 0.48 3.02 -0.27
CA ASP A 71 0.18 1.59 -0.18
C ASP A 71 0.75 0.87 -1.41
N SER A 72 1.29 -0.33 -1.20
CA SER A 72 1.83 -1.19 -2.27
C SER A 72 0.73 -1.84 -3.12
N ASP A 73 -0.50 -1.84 -2.61
CA ASP A 73 -1.68 -2.13 -3.41
C ASP A 73 -1.75 -1.21 -4.64
N ARG A 74 -2.27 -1.74 -5.76
CA ARG A 74 -2.02 -1.14 -7.07
C ARG A 74 -3.11 -0.16 -7.51
N VAL A 75 -2.65 0.95 -8.08
CA VAL A 75 -3.38 1.72 -9.09
C VAL A 75 -2.95 1.22 -10.46
N TYR A 76 -3.90 0.97 -11.35
CA TYR A 76 -3.67 0.61 -12.75
C TYR A 76 -3.95 1.84 -13.62
N ILE A 77 -2.90 2.39 -14.20
CA ILE A 77 -2.93 3.59 -15.04
C ILE A 77 -2.97 3.16 -16.51
N LEU A 78 -3.96 3.61 -17.27
CA LEU A 78 -4.03 3.33 -18.70
C LEU A 78 -2.86 4.00 -19.43
N LYS A 79 -2.16 3.27 -20.31
CA LYS A 79 -0.99 3.77 -21.06
C LYS A 79 -1.34 4.69 -22.24
N ASN A 80 -2.62 4.96 -22.48
CA ASN A 80 -3.07 5.74 -23.62
C ASN A 80 -2.95 7.25 -23.35
N LYS A 81 -2.31 8.00 -24.25
CA LYS A 81 -2.13 9.46 -24.14
C LYS A 81 -3.42 10.26 -24.35
N SER A 82 -4.42 9.67 -25.02
CA SER A 82 -5.69 10.35 -25.32
C SER A 82 -6.73 10.21 -24.19
N PHE A 83 -6.52 9.29 -23.23
CA PHE A 83 -7.47 9.02 -22.15
C PHE A 83 -6.74 8.78 -20.83
N ASN A 84 -6.89 9.70 -19.87
CA ASN A 84 -6.31 9.57 -18.53
C ASN A 84 -7.24 8.78 -17.61
N LEU A 85 -7.23 7.45 -17.74
CA LEU A 85 -7.96 6.55 -16.84
C LEU A 85 -7.01 5.91 -15.83
N ALA A 86 -7.33 6.03 -14.54
CA ALA A 86 -6.66 5.32 -13.46
C ALA A 86 -7.70 4.63 -12.58
N ILE A 87 -7.54 3.32 -12.37
CA ILE A 87 -8.42 2.51 -11.52
C ILE A 87 -7.62 1.94 -10.34
N SER A 88 -8.22 1.90 -9.16
CA SER A 88 -7.51 1.53 -7.92
C SER A 88 -8.17 0.39 -7.17
N THR A 89 -7.35 -0.44 -6.52
CA THR A 89 -7.80 -1.48 -5.59
C THR A 89 -8.10 -0.94 -4.20
N ARG A 90 -7.59 0.26 -3.87
CA ARG A 90 -7.75 0.93 -2.57
C ARG A 90 -8.28 2.34 -2.77
N LYS A 91 -9.08 2.83 -1.82
CA LYS A 91 -9.59 4.21 -1.87
C LYS A 91 -8.41 5.18 -1.73
N THR A 92 -8.48 6.27 -2.51
CA THR A 92 -7.44 7.32 -2.56
C THR A 92 -8.06 8.67 -2.25
N CYS A 93 -7.23 9.67 -1.90
CA CYS A 93 -7.69 11.05 -1.74
C CYS A 93 -7.92 11.81 -3.06
N PHE A 94 -7.53 11.24 -4.20
CA PHE A 94 -7.69 11.83 -5.54
C PHE A 94 -8.99 11.37 -6.19
N ARG A 95 -9.79 12.32 -6.69
CA ARG A 95 -11.08 12.04 -7.33
C ARG A 95 -10.92 11.50 -8.76
N GLU A 96 -9.79 11.80 -9.37
CA GLU A 96 -9.40 11.39 -10.72
C GLU A 96 -9.08 9.90 -10.80
N ILE A 97 -8.86 9.24 -9.66
CA ILE A 97 -8.62 7.80 -9.58
C ILE A 97 -9.92 7.10 -9.19
N VAL A 98 -10.44 6.27 -10.09
CA VAL A 98 -11.69 5.53 -9.87
C VAL A 98 -11.41 4.35 -8.96
N TYR A 99 -12.10 4.27 -7.82
CA TYR A 99 -12.04 3.12 -6.94
C TYR A 99 -12.96 2.00 -7.46
N MET A 100 -12.38 0.85 -7.82
CA MET A 100 -13.13 -0.34 -8.24
C MET A 100 -12.80 -1.58 -7.41
N GLY A 101 -12.00 -1.43 -6.35
CA GLY A 101 -11.67 -2.53 -5.43
C GLY A 101 -11.10 -3.75 -6.15
N PHE A 102 -11.67 -4.93 -5.90
CA PHE A 102 -11.24 -6.17 -6.51
C PHE A 102 -11.39 -6.20 -8.05
N LEU A 103 -12.38 -5.50 -8.61
CA LEU A 103 -12.53 -5.40 -10.06
C LEU A 103 -11.35 -4.68 -10.72
N ALA A 104 -10.76 -3.68 -10.06
CA ALA A 104 -9.55 -3.03 -10.56
C ALA A 104 -8.39 -4.03 -10.69
N TYR A 105 -8.27 -4.95 -9.73
CA TYR A 105 -7.24 -6.00 -9.76
C TYR A 105 -7.46 -6.94 -10.96
N ILE A 106 -8.69 -7.44 -11.16
CA ILE A 106 -9.00 -8.32 -12.30
C ILE A 106 -8.71 -7.61 -13.62
N LEU A 107 -9.27 -6.41 -13.81
CA LEU A 107 -9.09 -5.63 -15.04
C LEU A 107 -7.62 -5.33 -15.32
N GLY A 108 -6.88 -4.92 -14.28
CA GLY A 108 -5.46 -4.64 -14.39
C GLY A 108 -4.62 -5.86 -14.77
N ARG A 109 -5.00 -7.06 -14.33
CA ARG A 109 -4.31 -8.32 -14.66
C ARG A 109 -4.66 -8.84 -16.06
N VAL A 110 -5.95 -8.83 -16.41
CA VAL A 110 -6.43 -9.27 -17.74
C VAL A 110 -5.91 -8.33 -18.83
N PHE A 111 -6.00 -7.02 -18.62
CA PHE A 111 -5.57 -6.00 -19.57
C PHE A 111 -4.17 -5.45 -19.27
N ARG A 112 -3.26 -6.28 -18.73
CA ARG A 112 -1.90 -5.88 -18.30
C ARG A 112 -1.06 -5.17 -19.37
N ARG A 113 -1.34 -5.42 -20.65
CA ARG A 113 -0.64 -4.75 -21.77
C ARG A 113 -0.99 -3.26 -21.80
N PHE A 114 -2.24 -2.92 -21.53
CA PHE A 114 -2.79 -1.57 -21.59
C PHE A 114 -2.60 -0.77 -20.29
N PHE A 115 -2.49 -1.45 -19.15
CA PHE A 115 -2.31 -0.80 -17.86
C PHE A 115 -0.86 -0.84 -17.36
N LYS A 116 -0.44 0.24 -16.70
CA LYS A 116 0.79 0.31 -15.91
C LYS A 116 0.41 0.24 -14.43
N PRO A 117 0.85 -0.77 -13.67
CA PRO A 117 0.64 -0.82 -12.23
C PRO A 117 1.54 0.23 -11.55
N ASN A 118 1.04 0.80 -10.47
CA ASN A 118 1.71 1.84 -9.70
C ASN A 118 1.31 1.72 -8.22
N ALA A 119 2.16 2.16 -7.29
CA ALA A 119 1.79 2.29 -5.88
C ALA A 119 0.64 3.32 -5.68
N THR A 120 -0.19 3.10 -4.66
CA THR A 120 -1.38 3.91 -4.40
C THR A 120 -1.09 5.02 -3.37
N PRO A 121 -1.25 6.31 -3.71
CA PRO A 121 -1.24 7.39 -2.73
C PRO A 121 -2.59 7.44 -1.98
N LEU A 122 -2.66 6.85 -0.78
CA LEU A 122 -3.91 6.77 0.00
C LEU A 122 -4.36 8.15 0.49
N MET A 123 -3.43 8.97 0.98
CA MET A 123 -3.71 10.27 1.57
C MET A 123 -2.54 11.22 1.39
N VAL A 124 -2.82 12.49 1.15
CA VAL A 124 -1.83 13.58 1.10
C VAL A 124 -2.30 14.73 1.99
N VAL A 125 -1.42 15.25 2.83
CA VAL A 125 -1.63 16.42 3.67
C VAL A 125 -0.42 17.33 3.55
N GLY A 126 -0.63 18.59 3.17
CA GLY A 126 0.48 19.49 2.91
C GLY A 126 0.18 20.47 1.80
N GLU A 127 1.18 20.68 0.97
CA GLU A 127 1.03 21.38 -0.30
C GLU A 127 0.06 20.61 -1.23
N LYS A 128 -0.62 21.38 -2.10
CA LYS A 128 -1.40 20.77 -3.16
C LYS A 128 -0.45 20.17 -4.19
N ILE A 129 -0.63 18.90 -4.50
CA ILE A 129 0.13 18.18 -5.53
C ILE A 129 -0.83 17.60 -6.55
N SER A 130 -0.40 17.53 -7.80
CA SER A 130 -1.22 16.92 -8.86
C SER A 130 -1.29 15.39 -8.70
N VAL A 131 -2.34 14.76 -9.20
CA VAL A 131 -2.47 13.30 -9.19
C VAL A 131 -1.28 12.61 -9.88
N LYS A 132 -0.80 13.17 -10.99
CA LYS A 132 0.36 12.64 -11.73
C LYS A 132 1.64 12.70 -10.91
N GLU A 133 1.85 13.81 -10.22
CA GLU A 133 2.99 13.97 -9.33
C GLU A 133 2.89 13.00 -8.14
N ALA A 134 1.71 12.90 -7.51
CA ALA A 134 1.48 12.00 -6.40
C ALA A 134 1.76 10.54 -6.76
N LEU A 135 1.28 10.08 -7.92
CA LEU A 135 1.55 8.73 -8.43
C LEU A 135 3.06 8.51 -8.70
N THR A 136 3.76 9.54 -9.18
CA THR A 136 5.21 9.46 -9.42
C THR A 136 5.99 9.34 -8.11
N ILE A 137 5.64 10.17 -7.12
CA ILE A 137 6.22 10.16 -5.77
C ILE A 137 5.97 8.81 -5.10
N ALA A 138 4.71 8.32 -5.13
CA ALA A 138 4.31 7.05 -4.54
C ALA A 138 5.11 5.87 -5.12
N GLU A 139 5.23 5.80 -6.45
CA GLU A 139 5.98 4.73 -7.11
C GLU A 139 7.48 4.78 -6.80
N LYS A 140 8.08 5.98 -6.76
CA LYS A 140 9.48 6.13 -6.37
C LYS A 140 9.70 5.70 -4.92
N ALA A 141 8.81 6.12 -4.02
CA ALA A 141 8.89 5.75 -2.60
C ALA A 141 8.77 4.23 -2.41
N ASP A 142 7.80 3.58 -3.04
CA ASP A 142 7.60 2.12 -2.97
C ASP A 142 8.83 1.35 -3.48
N ARG A 143 9.44 1.81 -4.58
CA ARG A 143 10.66 1.20 -5.12
C ARG A 143 11.87 1.34 -4.21
N VAL A 144 12.09 2.53 -3.64
CA VAL A 144 13.25 2.81 -2.77
C VAL A 144 13.14 2.08 -1.43
N ARG A 145 11.91 2.00 -0.87
CA ARG A 145 11.64 1.19 0.32
C ARG A 145 12.02 -0.28 0.11
N GLY A 146 11.88 -0.77 -1.12
CA GLY A 146 12.14 -2.16 -1.45
C GLY A 146 11.12 -3.09 -0.81
N TYR A 147 11.47 -4.37 -0.73
CA TYR A 147 10.54 -5.43 -0.33
C TYR A 147 10.86 -6.05 1.03
N GLY A 148 11.79 -5.46 1.80
CA GLY A 148 12.17 -5.97 3.12
C GLY A 148 12.54 -7.46 3.06
N ALA A 149 11.73 -8.30 3.70
CA ALA A 149 11.92 -9.75 3.76
C ALA A 149 11.38 -10.51 2.54
N GLY A 150 10.58 -9.88 1.68
CA GLY A 150 9.91 -10.49 0.53
C GLY A 150 8.59 -9.78 0.23
N ARG A 151 8.02 -10.02 -0.96
CA ARG A 151 6.71 -9.45 -1.35
C ARG A 151 5.52 -10.23 -0.82
N THR A 152 5.75 -11.47 -0.37
CA THR A 152 4.73 -12.39 0.14
C THR A 152 5.31 -13.21 1.28
N VAL A 153 4.44 -13.84 2.09
CA VAL A 153 4.87 -14.83 3.10
C VAL A 153 5.76 -15.91 2.52
N PHE A 154 5.53 -16.34 1.28
CA PHE A 154 6.29 -17.41 0.64
C PHE A 154 7.72 -16.96 0.33
N GLU A 155 7.88 -15.77 -0.28
CA GLU A 155 9.20 -15.19 -0.52
C GLU A 155 9.96 -14.96 0.80
N MET A 156 9.25 -14.56 1.85
CA MET A 156 9.81 -14.36 3.18
C MET A 156 10.30 -15.67 3.81
N ALA A 157 9.47 -16.72 3.80
CA ALA A 157 9.82 -18.04 4.30
C ALA A 157 11.01 -18.64 3.54
N GLU A 158 11.02 -18.52 2.21
CA GLU A 158 12.14 -18.95 1.36
C GLU A 158 13.43 -18.21 1.72
N ARG A 159 13.38 -16.88 1.91
CA ARG A 159 14.53 -16.07 2.28
C ARG A 159 15.15 -16.50 3.61
N PHE A 160 14.31 -16.83 4.60
CA PHE A 160 14.78 -17.29 5.91
C PHE A 160 15.05 -18.79 5.97
N LYS A 161 14.81 -19.53 4.89
CA LYS A 161 14.84 -21.00 4.86
C LYS A 161 13.98 -21.61 5.98
N ALA A 162 12.82 -21.01 6.20
CA ALA A 162 11.84 -21.40 7.20
C ALA A 162 10.55 -21.87 6.53
N THR A 163 9.66 -22.52 7.29
CA THR A 163 8.27 -22.71 6.89
C THR A 163 7.50 -21.39 7.04
N ILE A 164 6.32 -21.28 6.44
CA ILE A 164 5.47 -20.07 6.48
C ILE A 164 5.16 -19.65 7.92
N ASP A 165 4.89 -20.63 8.78
CA ASP A 165 4.61 -20.51 10.21
C ASP A 165 5.88 -20.45 11.08
N GLY A 166 7.05 -20.77 10.51
CA GLY A 166 8.33 -20.78 11.21
C GLY A 166 9.07 -19.43 11.25
N VAL A 167 8.49 -18.37 10.67
CA VAL A 167 9.08 -17.03 10.69
C VAL A 167 8.85 -16.37 12.06
N THR A 168 9.94 -15.97 12.73
CA THR A 168 9.89 -15.36 14.07
C THR A 168 10.20 -13.86 14.05
N TRP A 169 9.92 -13.17 15.17
CA TRP A 169 10.30 -11.76 15.36
C TRP A 169 11.80 -11.52 15.19
N ASP A 170 12.64 -12.36 15.82
CA ASP A 170 14.10 -12.29 15.71
C ASP A 170 14.60 -12.37 14.25
N MET A 171 13.88 -13.10 13.39
CA MET A 171 14.19 -13.14 11.95
C MET A 171 13.84 -11.82 11.27
N LEU A 172 12.66 -11.26 11.56
CA LEU A 172 12.23 -9.98 10.99
C LEU A 172 13.06 -8.80 11.45
N GLU A 173 13.53 -8.78 12.70
CA GLU A 173 14.39 -7.72 13.24
C GLU A 173 15.73 -7.60 12.52
N LYS A 174 16.20 -8.69 11.89
CA LYS A 174 17.44 -8.69 11.08
C LYS A 174 17.25 -8.00 9.72
N ILE A 175 16.02 -7.73 9.32
CA ILE A 175 15.71 -7.11 8.03
C ILE A 175 15.66 -5.60 8.19
N ARG A 176 16.43 -4.90 7.35
CA ARG A 176 16.31 -3.44 7.26
C ARG A 176 14.94 -3.06 6.71
N HIS A 177 14.16 -2.35 7.52
CA HIS A 177 12.84 -1.85 7.15
C HIS A 177 12.88 -0.32 7.04
N TYR A 178 12.33 0.21 5.93
CA TYR A 178 12.33 1.65 5.61
C TYR A 178 10.89 2.19 5.50
N PRO A 179 10.15 2.32 6.62
CA PRO A 179 8.73 2.73 6.60
C PRO A 179 8.52 4.17 6.16
N VAL A 180 9.56 5.01 6.20
CA VAL A 180 9.50 6.43 5.87
C VAL A 180 10.52 6.74 4.78
N VAL A 181 10.06 7.39 3.71
CA VAL A 181 10.91 7.85 2.62
C VAL A 181 10.81 9.37 2.53
N ILE A 182 11.97 10.04 2.54
CA ILE A 182 12.05 11.50 2.38
C ILE A 182 12.27 11.80 0.90
N ILE A 183 11.38 12.62 0.33
CA ILE A 183 11.48 13.05 -1.07
C ILE A 183 11.75 14.55 -1.08
N ARG A 184 12.87 14.94 -1.69
CA ARG A 184 13.24 16.32 -1.93
C ARG A 184 12.98 16.67 -3.39
N ARG A 185 12.21 17.73 -3.64
CA ARG A 185 12.12 18.34 -4.97
C ARG A 185 13.41 19.11 -5.23
N LEU A 186 14.03 18.87 -6.37
CA LEU A 186 15.12 19.69 -6.88
C LEU A 186 14.48 20.74 -7.80
N ASN A 187 14.60 22.01 -7.43
CA ASN A 187 14.22 23.09 -8.33
C ASN A 187 15.35 23.20 -9.36
N HIS A 188 15.01 23.04 -10.64
CA HIS A 188 15.87 23.39 -11.76
C HIS A 188 15.43 24.75 -12.29
#